data_AF-X8HCX3-F1
#
_entry.id   AF-X8HCX3-F1
#
_cell.length_a   1.000
_cell.length_b   1.000
_cell.length_c   1.000
_cell.angle_alpha   90.00
_cell.angle_beta   90.00
_cell.angle_gamma   90.00
#
_symmetry.space_group_name_H-M   'P 1'
#
loop_
_entity.id
_entity.type
_entity.pdbx_description
1 polymer ?
#
loop_
_entity_poly.entity_id
_entity_poly.type
_entity_poly.pdbx_seq_one_letter_code
_entity_poly.pdbx_strand_id
1 'polypeptide(L)' 'MNRDAKFINFSEEHELDYILKKYGKETIKENRDLLKEFGKKAKEFLGKTMLGHQDFYKYLEDNSLIEKLK' A
#
# COMPACT_ATOMS: atom_id res chain seq x y z
N MET A 1 11.61 -5.38 17.54
CA MET A 1 10.76 -4.20 17.79
C MET A 1 9.41 -4.47 17.13
N ASN A 2 8.41 -4.93 17.90
CA ASN A 2 7.04 -5.06 17.40
C ASN A 2 6.32 -3.74 17.63
N ARG A 3 6.24 -2.92 16.58
CA ARG A 3 5.23 -1.89 16.48
C ARG A 3 4.41 -2.25 15.26
N ASP A 4 3.46 -3.17 15.45
CA ASP A 4 2.39 -3.38 14.48
C ASP A 4 1.59 -2.07 14.41
N ALA A 5 2.07 -1.14 13.60
CA ALA A 5 1.31 0.04 13.26
C ALA A 5 0.04 -0.47 12.58
N LYS A 6 -1.09 -0.32 13.28
CA LYS A 6 -2.38 -0.80 12.81
C LYS A 6 -2.74 -0.24 11.42
N PHE A 7 -2.17 0.92 11.07
CA PHE A 7 -2.44 1.66 9.85
C PHE A 7 -1.17 1.94 9.05
N ILE A 8 -1.32 2.01 7.73
CA ILE A 8 -0.23 2.36 6.81
C ILE A 8 -0.06 3.88 6.77
N ASN A 9 1.16 4.35 6.91
CA ASN A 9 1.51 5.75 6.66
C ASN A 9 2.02 5.94 5.22
N PHE A 10 1.13 6.37 4.33
CA PHE A 10 1.44 6.61 2.92
C PHE A 10 2.39 7.80 2.66
N SER A 11 2.69 8.60 3.68
CA SER A 11 3.68 9.70 3.59
C SER A 11 5.11 9.22 3.88
N GLU A 12 5.27 8.04 4.48
CA GLU A 12 6.56 7.47 4.82
C GLU A 12 7.06 6.55 3.71
N GLU A 13 8.17 6.91 3.07
CA GLU A 13 8.70 6.12 1.95
C GLU A 13 9.13 4.71 2.38
N HIS A 14 9.62 4.56 3.61
CA HIS A 14 10.05 3.26 4.14
C HIS A 14 8.88 2.28 4.34
N GLU A 15 7.68 2.78 4.65
CA GLU A 15 6.44 1.99 4.73
C GLU A 15 6.04 1.50 3.32
N LEU A 16 6.10 2.40 2.33
CA LEU A 16 5.81 2.03 0.94
C LEU A 16 6.82 1.02 0.41
N ASP A 17 8.11 1.21 0.69
CA ASP A 17 9.17 0.28 0.32
C ASP A 17 9.00 -1.09 0.97
N TYR A 18 8.51 -1.14 2.21
CA TYR A 18 8.18 -2.39 2.88
C TYR A 18 7.07 -3.15 2.14
N ILE A 19 6.02 -2.44 1.72
CA ILE A 19 4.93 -3.01 0.91
C ILE A 19 5.47 -3.51 -0.44
N LEU A 20 6.29 -2.72 -1.14
CA LEU A 20 6.87 -3.11 -2.42
C LEU A 20 7.74 -4.35 -2.30
N LYS A 21 8.63 -4.40 -1.30
CA LYS A 21 9.48 -5.56 -1.02
C LYS A 21 8.68 -6.81 -0.71
N LYS A 22 7.57 -6.68 0.02
CA LYS A 22 6.67 -7.81 0.31
C LYS A 22 6.14 -8.47 -0.97
N TYR A 23 5.86 -7.68 -2.00
CA TYR A 23 5.38 -8.16 -3.30
C TYR A 23 6.49 -8.38 -4.34
N GLY A 24 7.77 -8.29 -3.92
CA GLY A 24 8.92 -8.46 -4.81
C GLY A 24 9.05 -7.37 -5.88
N LYS A 25 8.51 -6.17 -5.61
CA LYS A 25 8.49 -5.03 -6.53
C LYS A 25 9.63 -4.06 -6.26
N GLU A 26 10.01 -3.30 -7.28
CA GLU A 26 11.11 -2.33 -7.17
C GLU A 26 10.73 -1.16 -6.27
N THR A 27 11.64 -0.73 -5.40
CA THR A 27 11.45 0.41 -4.48
C THR A 27 11.73 1.75 -5.15
N ILE A 28 11.13 1.97 -6.31
CA ILE A 28 11.27 3.19 -7.12
C ILE A 28 10.14 4.18 -6.85
N LYS A 29 10.39 5.45 -7.15
CA LYS A 29 9.42 6.54 -6.94
C LYS A 29 8.07 6.27 -7.62
N GLU A 30 8.07 5.74 -8.83
CA GLU A 30 6.85 5.44 -9.59
C GLU A 30 5.95 4.43 -8.87
N ASN A 31 6.52 3.34 -8.37
CA ASN A 31 5.79 2.33 -7.60
C ASN A 31 5.27 2.90 -6.27
N ARG A 32 6.04 3.76 -5.59
CA ARG A 32 5.59 4.47 -4.37
C ARG A 32 4.41 5.40 -4.66
N ASP A 33 4.48 6.15 -5.75
CA ASP A 33 3.41 7.06 -6.17
C ASP A 33 2.13 6.26 -6.55
N LEU A 34 2.27 5.12 -7.24
CA LEU A 34 1.17 4.20 -7.50
C LEU A 34 0.55 3.65 -6.20
N LEU A 35 1.35 3.25 -5.22
CA LEU A 35 0.83 2.80 -3.93
C LEU A 35 0.03 3.89 -3.20
N LYS A 36 0.47 5.15 -3.26
CA LYS A 36 -0.29 6.29 -2.70
C LYS A 36 -1.64 6.46 -3.40
N GLU A 37 -1.66 6.37 -4.73
CA GLU A 37 -2.90 6.45 -5.52
C GLU A 37 -3.84 5.27 -5.23
N PHE A 38 -3.31 4.05 -5.12
CA PHE A 38 -4.10 2.89 -4.71
C PHE A 38 -4.63 3.06 -3.28
N GLY A 39 -3.85 3.64 -2.37
CA GLY A 39 -4.27 3.95 -1.02
C GLY A 39 -5.45 4.94 -0.98
N LYS A 40 -5.44 5.98 -1.82
CA LYS A 40 -6.60 6.90 -1.95
C LYS A 40 -7.85 6.18 -2.45
N LYS A 41 -7.71 5.40 -3.51
CA LYS A 41 -8.84 4.63 -4.08
C LYS A 41 -9.39 3.58 -3.11
N ALA A 42 -8.52 2.91 -2.37
CA ALA A 42 -8.90 1.95 -1.35
C ALA A 42 -9.68 2.60 -0.19
N LYS A 43 -9.29 3.82 0.23
CA LYS A 43 -10.02 4.60 1.24
C LYS A 43 -11.43 4.94 0.77
N GLU A 44 -11.56 5.42 -0.46
CA GLU A 44 -12.85 5.75 -1.06
C GLU A 44 -13.72 4.51 -1.23
N PHE A 45 -13.16 3.42 -1.77
CA PHE A 45 -13.87 2.16 -1.99
C PHE A 45 -14.38 1.51 -0.69
N LEU A 46 -13.57 1.54 0.37
CA LEU A 46 -13.92 0.96 1.66
C LEU A 46 -14.68 1.94 2.58
N GLY A 47 -14.84 3.20 2.17
CA GLY A 47 -15.43 4.26 3.00
C GLY A 47 -14.63 4.56 4.29
N LYS A 48 -13.30 4.41 4.26
CA LYS A 48 -12.41 4.58 5.43
C LYS A 48 -11.48 5.78 5.26
N THR A 49 -11.17 6.47 6.36
CA THR A 49 -10.18 7.58 6.36
C THR A 49 -8.74 7.07 6.55
N MET A 50 -8.58 5.94 7.23
CA MET A 50 -7.31 5.25 7.49
C MET A 50 -7.38 3.82 6.99
N LEU A 51 -6.28 3.32 6.43
CA LEU A 51 -6.19 1.93 5.95
C LEU A 51 -5.25 1.14 6.82
N GLY A 52 -5.72 -0.03 7.26
CA GLY A 52 -4.87 -1.04 7.85
C GLY A 52 -4.08 -1.81 6.79
N HIS A 53 -3.04 -2.50 7.23
CA HIS A 53 -2.20 -3.35 6.38
C HIS A 53 -3.04 -4.44 5.70
N GLN A 54 -3.87 -5.15 6.47
CA GLN A 54 -4.72 -6.23 5.96
C GLN A 54 -5.73 -5.73 4.91
N ASP A 55 -6.45 -4.64 5.22
CA ASP A 55 -7.44 -4.06 4.28
C ASP A 55 -6.79 -3.65 2.96
N PHE A 56 -5.61 -3.00 3.04
CA PHE A 56 -4.93 -2.53 1.85
C PHE A 56 -4.34 -3.67 1.04
N TYR A 57 -3.71 -4.67 1.67
CA TYR A 57 -3.21 -5.86 0.96
C TYR A 57 -4.34 -6.61 0.26
N LYS A 58 -5.45 -6.82 0.96
CA LYS A 58 -6.64 -7.44 0.37
C LYS A 58 -7.14 -6.64 -0.84
N TYR A 59 -7.21 -5.31 -0.72
CA TYR A 59 -7.63 -4.46 -1.83
C TYR A 59 -6.67 -4.54 -3.04
N LEU A 60 -5.35 -4.55 -2.81
CA LEU A 60 -4.37 -4.68 -3.88
C LEU A 60 -4.49 -6.01 -4.61
N GLU A 61 -4.71 -7.10 -3.87
CA GLU A 61 -4.86 -8.46 -4.41
C GLU A 61 -6.20 -8.63 -5.14
N ASP A 62 -7.32 -8.26 -4.52
CA ASP A 62 -8.67 -8.36 -5.10
C ASP A 62 -8.81 -7.55 -6.41
N ASN A 63 -8.02 -6.48 -6.57
CA ASN A 63 -8.02 -5.63 -7.78
C ASN A 63 -6.82 -5.88 -8.71
N SER A 64 -6.00 -6.89 -8.44
CA SER A 64 -4.79 -7.24 -9.22
C SER A 64 -3.86 -6.02 -9.46
N LEU A 65 -3.80 -5.10 -8.49
CA LEU A 65 -3.06 -3.84 -8.63
C LEU A 65 -1.55 -4.03 -8.52
N ILE A 66 -1.11 -5.14 -7.91
CA ILE A 66 0.30 -5.52 -7.82
C ILE A 66 0.91 -5.73 -9.21
N GLU A 67 0.11 -6.17 -10.19
CA GLU A 67 0.56 -6.37 -11.57
C GLU A 67 0.90 -5.05 -12.28
N LYS A 68 0.37 -3.93 -11.79
CA LYS A 68 0.65 -2.58 -12.32
C LYS A 68 1.95 -2.00 -11.80
N LEU A 69 2.54 -2.62 -10.77
CA LEU A 69 3.82 -2.23 -10.20
C LEU A 69 4.96 -2.94 -10.94
N LYS A 70 6.05 -2.22 -11.16
CA LYS A 70 7.29 -2.75 -11.76
C LYS A 70 7.98 -3.71 -10.79
#